data_AF-A0A1Q3B9H2-F1
#
_entry.id   AF-A0A1Q3B9H2-F1
#
_cell.length_a   1.000
_cell.length_b   1.000
_cell.length_c   1.000
_cell.angle_alpha   90.00
_cell.angle_beta   90.00
_cell.angle_gamma   90.00
#
_symmetry.space_group_name_H-M   'P 1'
#
loop_
_entity.id
_entity.type
_entity.pdbx_description
1 polymer ?
#
loop_
_entity_poly.entity_id
_entity_poly.type
_entity_poly.pdbx_seq_one_letter_code
_entity_poly.pdbx_strand_id
1 'polypeptide(L)'
;MFMQMTVANNIRSKIPVTDNAKEFMKSTENLSQFESVDKSRAVTLMGTLTTLKYDGSRTMHEHVTEMENIAARLKSIGMKADESFLVQFIINSLPSEYGLFQINYNTMKDKWNVTELQSMLI
;
A
#
# COMPACT_ATOMS: atom_id res chain seq x y z
N MET A 1 29.41 -22.89 8.46
CA MET A 1 29.11 -21.49 8.09
C MET A 1 29.35 -21.12 6.61
N PHE A 2 29.65 -22.05 5.69
CA PHE A 2 29.93 -21.71 4.28
C PHE A 2 28.69 -21.51 3.39
N MET A 3 27.57 -22.20 3.67
CA MET A 3 26.36 -22.16 2.80
C MET A 3 25.71 -20.77 2.69
N GLN A 4 26.02 -19.86 3.61
CA GLN A 4 25.43 -18.51 3.61
C GLN A 4 26.28 -17.46 2.87
N MET A 5 27.47 -17.78 2.35
CA MET A 5 28.38 -16.79 1.74
C MET A 5 27.88 -16.25 0.39
N THR A 6 27.07 -17.02 -0.34
CA THR A 6 26.57 -16.67 -1.68
C THR A 6 25.17 -16.06 -1.68
N VAL A 7 24.51 -15.97 -0.53
CA VAL A 7 23.15 -15.43 -0.40
C VAL A 7 23.19 -13.91 -0.22
N ALA A 8 22.32 -13.19 -0.94
CA ALA A 8 22.19 -11.74 -0.83
C ALA A 8 21.88 -11.30 0.61
N ASN A 9 22.53 -10.24 1.10
CA ASN A 9 22.48 -9.81 2.50
C ASN A 9 21.06 -9.53 3.02
N ASN A 10 20.15 -9.05 2.15
CA ASN A 10 18.75 -8.79 2.50
C ASN A 10 17.91 -10.06 2.75
N ILE A 11 18.35 -11.20 2.19
CA ILE A 11 17.73 -12.51 2.35
C ILE A 11 18.40 -13.24 3.51
N ARG A 12 19.73 -13.11 3.63
CA ARG A 12 20.55 -13.75 4.66
C ARG A 12 20.07 -13.45 6.08
N SER A 13 19.65 -12.22 6.37
CA SER A 13 19.16 -11.82 7.69
C SER A 13 17.81 -12.44 8.09
N LYS A 14 17.06 -12.99 7.13
CA LYS A 14 15.72 -13.57 7.33
C LYS A 14 15.73 -15.11 7.32
N ILE A 15 16.85 -15.74 6.97
CA ILE A 15 16.99 -17.21 6.93
C ILE A 15 17.54 -17.72 8.27
N PRO A 16 16.85 -18.65 8.95
CA PRO A 16 17.39 -19.31 10.15
C PRO A 16 18.72 -20.01 9.85
N VAL A 17 19.67 -19.96 10.79
CA VAL A 17 20.92 -20.73 10.68
C VAL A 17 20.57 -22.21 10.91
N THR A 18 20.72 -23.04 9.88
CA THR A 18 20.54 -24.50 9.97
C THR A 18 21.82 -25.21 9.56
N ASP A 19 22.19 -26.28 10.26
CA ASP A 19 23.34 -27.13 9.88
C ASP A 19 23.01 -28.09 8.73
N ASN A 20 21.71 -28.28 8.45
CA ASN A 20 21.22 -29.11 7.36
C ASN A 20 21.09 -28.28 6.06
N ALA A 21 21.86 -28.68 5.03
CA ALA A 21 21.84 -28.05 3.71
C ALA A 21 20.46 -28.09 3.03
N LYS A 22 19.71 -29.18 3.21
CA LYS A 22 18.38 -29.34 2.60
C LYS A 22 17.35 -28.39 3.22
N GLU A 23 17.41 -28.20 4.54
CA GLU A 23 16.55 -27.25 5.26
C GLU A 23 16.90 -25.80 4.91
N PHE A 24 18.20 -25.51 4.74
CA PHE A 24 18.66 -24.20 4.29
C PHE A 24 18.11 -23.85 2.90
N MET A 25 18.28 -24.75 1.92
CA MET A 25 17.74 -24.55 0.56
C MET A 25 16.22 -24.32 0.59
N LYS A 26 15.48 -25.18 1.29
CA LYS A 26 14.02 -25.03 1.42
C LYS A 26 13.61 -23.68 2.05
N SER A 27 14.37 -23.21 3.05
CA SER A 27 14.11 -21.91 3.69
C SER A 27 14.38 -20.75 2.74
N THR A 28 15.44 -20.84 1.93
CA THR A 28 15.78 -19.81 0.93
C THR A 28 14.72 -19.73 -0.17
N GLU A 29 14.25 -20.87 -0.68
CA GLU A 29 13.19 -20.96 -1.68
C GLU A 29 11.88 -20.37 -1.14
N ASN A 30 11.43 -20.81 0.04
CA ASN A 30 10.22 -20.31 0.68
C ASN A 30 10.25 -18.79 0.89
N LEU A 31 11.38 -18.25 1.34
CA LEU A 31 11.54 -16.81 1.55
C LEU A 31 11.49 -16.05 0.23
N SER A 32 12.15 -16.56 -0.82
CA SER A 32 12.10 -15.93 -2.15
C SER A 32 10.68 -15.95 -2.75
N GLN A 33 9.94 -17.04 -2.56
CA GLN A 33 8.55 -17.16 -2.98
C GLN A 33 7.69 -16.15 -2.21
N PHE A 34 7.83 -16.07 -0.89
CA PHE A 34 7.13 -15.09 -0.07
C PHE A 34 7.41 -13.65 -0.52
N GLU A 35 8.67 -13.29 -0.75
CA GLU A 35 9.02 -11.94 -1.25
C GLU A 35 8.42 -11.67 -2.65
N SER A 36 8.36 -12.67 -3.53
CA SER A 36 7.72 -12.51 -4.85
C SER A 36 6.20 -12.31 -4.74
N VAL A 37 5.54 -13.02 -3.82
CA VAL A 37 4.11 -12.87 -3.54
C VAL A 37 3.82 -11.51 -2.93
N ASP A 38 4.64 -11.04 -1.99
CA ASP A 38 4.48 -9.70 -1.43
C ASP A 38 4.74 -8.59 -2.45
N LYS A 39 5.72 -8.76 -3.35
CA LYS A 39 5.96 -7.83 -4.47
C LYS A 39 4.78 -7.80 -5.44
N SER A 40 4.23 -8.95 -5.85
CA SER A 40 3.09 -8.97 -6.77
C SER A 40 1.85 -8.36 -6.11
N ARG A 41 1.60 -8.68 -4.84
CA ARG A 41 0.51 -8.12 -4.04
C ARG A 41 0.65 -6.61 -3.85
N ALA A 42 1.86 -6.12 -3.60
CA ALA A 42 2.16 -4.69 -3.57
C ALA A 42 1.79 -4.00 -4.89
N VAL A 43 2.24 -4.55 -6.02
CA VAL A 43 1.95 -3.98 -7.35
C VAL A 43 0.45 -3.92 -7.61
N THR A 44 -0.29 -4.99 -7.29
CA THR A 44 -1.75 -5.01 -7.41
C THR A 44 -2.40 -3.94 -6.54
N LEU A 45 -2.07 -3.87 -5.25
CA LEU A 45 -2.67 -2.90 -4.33
C LEU A 45 -2.35 -1.45 -4.72
N MET A 46 -1.13 -1.16 -5.18
CA MET A 46 -0.76 0.16 -5.72
C MET A 46 -1.56 0.49 -6.97
N GLY A 47 -1.71 -0.47 -7.89
CA GLY A 47 -2.54 -0.33 -9.07
C GLY A 47 -3.98 -0.01 -8.70
N THR A 48 -4.58 -0.76 -7.76
CA THR A 48 -5.93 -0.49 -7.27
C THR A 48 -6.02 0.90 -6.64
N LEU A 49 -5.12 1.27 -5.72
CA LEU A 49 -5.16 2.58 -5.05
C LEU A 49 -5.11 3.76 -6.03
N THR A 50 -4.31 3.65 -7.09
CA THR A 50 -4.09 4.72 -8.08
C THR A 50 -5.20 4.81 -9.15
N THR A 51 -5.90 3.70 -9.40
CA THR A 51 -6.93 3.62 -10.46
C THR A 51 -8.36 3.62 -9.95
N LEU A 52 -8.58 3.32 -8.66
CA LEU A 52 -9.89 3.32 -8.05
C LEU A 52 -10.54 4.70 -8.19
N LYS A 53 -11.75 4.74 -8.76
CA LYS A 53 -12.56 5.94 -8.92
C LYS A 53 -13.86 5.81 -8.14
N TYR A 54 -14.40 6.93 -7.68
CA TYR A 54 -15.74 6.98 -7.13
C TYR A 54 -16.74 7.08 -8.28
N ASP A 55 -17.56 6.05 -8.44
CA ASP A 55 -18.55 5.92 -9.52
C ASP A 55 -19.99 6.16 -9.06
N GLY A 56 -20.19 6.50 -7.78
CA GLY A 56 -21.51 6.70 -7.17
C GLY A 56 -22.31 5.42 -6.89
N SER A 57 -21.76 4.23 -7.15
CA SER A 57 -22.44 2.95 -6.87
C SER A 57 -22.56 2.63 -5.38
N ARG A 58 -21.64 3.19 -4.58
CA ARG A 58 -21.55 3.05 -3.13
C ARG A 58 -21.52 4.42 -2.46
N THR A 59 -21.68 4.46 -1.15
CA THR A 59 -21.58 5.72 -0.41
C THR A 59 -20.15 6.26 -0.42
N MET A 60 -20.02 7.58 -0.26
CA MET A 60 -18.72 8.24 -0.16
C MET A 60 -17.90 7.72 1.04
N HIS A 61 -18.57 7.45 2.16
CA HIS A 61 -17.95 6.83 3.34
C HIS A 61 -17.31 5.49 3.01
N GLU A 62 -18.05 4.58 2.36
CA GLU A 62 -17.54 3.27 1.94
C GLU A 62 -16.38 3.40 0.95
N HIS A 63 -16.42 4.40 0.07
CA HIS A 63 -15.33 4.66 -0.86
C HIS A 63 -14.02 5.06 -0.16
N VAL A 64 -14.09 6.01 0.77
CA VAL A 64 -12.91 6.43 1.56
C VAL A 64 -12.37 5.26 2.38
N THR A 65 -13.25 4.51 3.05
CA THR A 65 -12.86 3.35 3.86
C THR A 65 -12.19 2.24 3.02
N GLU A 66 -12.61 2.02 1.76
CA GLU A 66 -11.88 1.08 0.90
C GLU A 66 -10.45 1.56 0.60
N MET A 67 -10.27 2.85 0.32
CA MET A 67 -8.94 3.42 0.07
C MET A 67 -8.03 3.31 1.31
N GLU A 68 -8.56 3.58 2.50
CA GLU A 68 -7.84 3.38 3.77
C GLU A 68 -7.46 1.91 3.97
N ASN A 69 -8.36 0.97 3.67
CA ASN A 69 -8.09 -0.46 3.75
C ASN A 69 -6.98 -0.90 2.80
N ILE A 70 -6.94 -0.37 1.56
CA ILE A 70 -5.86 -0.65 0.61
C ILE A 70 -4.53 -0.10 1.16
N ALA A 71 -4.52 1.13 1.67
CA ALA A 71 -3.33 1.74 2.27
C ALA A 71 -2.83 0.96 3.50
N ALA A 72 -3.74 0.46 4.35
CA ALA A 72 -3.41 -0.38 5.50
C ALA A 72 -2.79 -1.71 5.07
N ARG A 73 -3.30 -2.33 3.98
CA ARG A 73 -2.70 -3.55 3.41
C ARG A 73 -1.31 -3.29 2.84
N LEU A 74 -1.10 -2.18 2.13
CA LEU A 74 0.23 -1.75 1.66
C LEU A 74 1.21 -1.54 2.83
N LYS A 75 0.75 -0.91 3.91
CA LYS A 75 1.54 -0.76 5.14
C LYS A 75 1.95 -2.10 5.75
N SER A 76 1.06 -3.10 5.73
CA SER A 76 1.35 -4.44 6.28
C SER A 76 2.49 -5.19 5.56
N ILE A 77 2.77 -4.84 4.31
CA ILE A 77 3.86 -5.39 3.50
C ILE A 77 5.08 -4.45 3.39
N GLY A 78 5.16 -3.45 4.28
CA GLY A 78 6.29 -2.52 4.36
C GLY A 78 6.21 -1.32 3.40
N MET A 79 5.11 -1.15 2.67
CA MET A 79 4.90 -0.02 1.76
C MET A 79 3.96 1.02 2.39
N LYS A 80 4.46 1.78 3.35
CA LYS A 80 3.67 2.81 4.02
C LYS A 80 3.48 4.02 3.09
N ALA A 81 2.23 4.37 2.79
CA ALA A 81 1.88 5.67 2.24
C ALA A 81 1.81 6.70 3.36
N ASP A 82 2.27 7.92 3.09
CA ASP A 82 2.03 9.04 3.97
C ASP A 82 0.55 9.47 3.92
N GLU A 83 0.04 10.02 5.02
CA GLU A 83 -1.37 10.41 5.13
C GLU A 83 -1.75 11.49 4.09
N SER A 84 -0.86 12.44 3.83
CA SER A 84 -1.09 13.47 2.81
C SER A 84 -1.21 12.89 1.40
N PHE A 85 -0.47 11.81 1.11
CA PHE A 85 -0.58 11.09 -0.15
C PHE A 85 -1.90 10.35 -0.27
N LEU A 86 -2.36 9.71 0.82
CA LEU A 86 -3.66 9.03 0.82
C LEU A 86 -4.81 10.01 0.57
N VAL A 87 -4.79 11.17 1.23
CA VAL A 87 -5.76 12.26 0.99
C VAL A 87 -5.76 12.68 -0.48
N GLN A 88 -4.58 12.86 -1.09
CA GLN A 88 -4.50 13.21 -2.51
C GLN A 88 -5.08 12.11 -3.42
N PHE A 89 -4.85 10.83 -3.10
CA PHE A 89 -5.45 9.73 -3.86
C PHE A 89 -6.97 9.72 -3.76
N ILE A 90 -7.53 9.95 -2.56
CA ILE A 90 -8.98 10.06 -2.37
C ILE A 90 -9.54 11.24 -3.17
N ILE A 91 -8.89 12.40 -3.14
CA ILE A 91 -9.35 13.57 -3.90
C ILE A 91 -9.29 13.30 -5.42
N ASN A 92 -8.24 12.62 -5.89
CA ASN A 92 -8.06 12.26 -7.29
C ASN A 92 -9.00 11.13 -7.75
N SER A 93 -9.60 10.36 -6.84
CA SER A 93 -10.56 9.31 -7.18
C SER A 93 -11.96 9.89 -7.44
N LEU A 94 -12.24 11.11 -6.98
CA LEU A 94 -13.51 11.78 -7.16
C LEU A 94 -13.77 12.11 -8.64
N PRO A 95 -15.03 12.03 -9.09
CA PRO A 95 -15.39 12.33 -10.47
C PRO A 95 -15.42 13.85 -10.69
N SER A 96 -15.53 14.27 -11.96
CA SER A 96 -15.36 15.67 -12.37
C SER A 96 -16.35 16.65 -11.75
N GLU A 97 -17.49 16.17 -11.28
CA GLU A 97 -18.50 16.96 -10.55
C GLU A 97 -17.93 17.56 -9.26
N TYR A 98 -16.90 16.94 -8.69
CA TYR A 98 -16.17 17.46 -7.52
C TYR A 98 -15.02 18.40 -7.91
N GLY A 99 -14.94 18.87 -9.16
CA GLY A 99 -13.84 19.70 -9.64
C GLY A 99 -13.61 20.97 -8.79
N LEU A 100 -14.68 21.64 -8.35
CA LEU A 100 -14.58 22.80 -7.45
C LEU A 100 -14.03 22.43 -6.07
N PHE A 101 -14.41 21.27 -5.53
CA PHE A 101 -13.89 20.76 -4.27
C PHE A 101 -12.38 20.48 -4.37
N GLN A 102 -11.94 19.85 -5.46
CA GLN A 102 -10.51 19.60 -5.72
C GLN A 102 -9.71 20.91 -5.82
N ILE A 103 -10.22 21.90 -6.56
CA ILE A 103 -9.57 23.22 -6.69
C ILE A 103 -9.47 23.89 -5.32
N ASN A 104 -10.54 23.90 -4.54
CA ASN A 104 -10.57 24.49 -3.21
C ASN A 104 -9.53 23.81 -2.29
N TYR A 105 -9.51 22.49 -2.23
CA TYR A 105 -8.51 21.77 -1.43
C TYR A 105 -7.07 22.09 -1.89
N ASN A 106 -6.82 22.19 -3.19
CA ASN A 106 -5.49 22.48 -3.72
C ASN A 106 -4.99 23.87 -3.32
N THR A 107 -5.88 24.87 -3.22
CA THR A 107 -5.54 26.25 -2.83
C THR A 107 -5.50 26.47 -1.31
N MET A 108 -6.06 25.55 -0.52
CA MET A 108 -5.98 25.59 0.94
C MET A 108 -4.53 25.43 1.43
N LYS A 109 -4.13 26.31 2.36
CA LYS A 109 -2.83 26.24 3.06
C LYS A 109 -2.82 25.12 4.09
N ASP A 110 -3.88 25.04 4.89
CA ASP A 110 -4.05 24.00 5.89
C ASP A 110 -4.65 22.77 5.23
N LYS A 111 -3.89 21.67 5.21
CA LYS A 111 -4.32 20.41 4.58
C LYS A 111 -5.06 19.55 5.58
N TRP A 112 -6.15 18.96 5.11
CA TRP A 112 -6.96 18.02 5.88
C TRP A 112 -6.29 16.66 6.02
N ASN A 113 -6.53 16.02 7.15
CA ASN A 113 -6.34 14.57 7.30
C ASN A 113 -7.53 13.80 6.69
N VAL A 114 -7.48 12.47 6.72
CA VAL A 114 -8.53 11.63 6.11
C VAL A 114 -9.88 11.81 6.79
N THR A 115 -9.90 11.95 8.12
CA THR A 115 -11.14 12.14 8.89
C THR A 115 -11.81 13.48 8.59
N GLU A 116 -11.04 14.55 8.49
CA GLU A 116 -11.51 15.88 8.11
C GLU A 116 -12.03 15.88 6.66
N LEU A 117 -11.30 15.27 5.73
CA LEU A 117 -11.71 15.12 4.34
C LEU A 117 -13.05 14.39 4.24
N GLN A 118 -13.18 13.27 4.95
CA GLN A 118 -14.40 12.46 4.95
C GLN A 118 -15.61 13.24 5.47
N SER A 119 -15.41 14.10 6.47
CA SER A 119 -16.47 14.97 7.02
C SER A 119 -16.92 16.06 6.05
N MET A 120 -16.04 16.49 5.13
CA MET A 120 -16.36 17.50 4.11
C MET A 120 -17.02 16.91 2.85
N LEU A 121 -16.91 15.60 2.67
CA LEU A 121 -17.43 14.87 1.51
C LEU A 121 -18.84 14.27 1.73
N ILE A 122 -19.32 14.24 2.98
CA ILE A 122 -20.65 13.74 3.40
C ILE A 122 -21.54 14.93 3.74
#